data_AF-A0A392Q056-F1
#
_entry.id   AF-A0A392Q056-F1
#
_cell.length_a   1.000
_cell.length_b   1.000
_cell.length_c   1.000
_cell.angle_alpha   90.00
_cell.angle_beta   90.00
_cell.angle_gamma   90.00
#
_symmetry.space_group_name_H-M   'P 1'
#
loop_
_entity.id
_entity.type
_entity.pdbx_description
1 polymer ?
#
loop_
_entity_poly.entity_id
_entity_poly.type
_entity_poly.pdbx_seq_one_letter_code
_entity_poly.pdbx_strand_id
1 'polypeptide(L)' 'GVLSAANEKAVEMFIDEKISYLDIFKVVELTCQKHQDELLTSPSLEEIIHYDLWAREYAASLQSSSSFSTPVLA' A
#
# COMPACT_ATOMS: atom_id res chain seq x y z
N GLY A 1 8.00 -9.12 0.03
CA GLY A 1 7.57 -8.54 -1.25
C GLY A 1 6.43 -7.60 -0.99
N VAL A 2 5.21 -7.96 -1.37
CA VAL A 2 4.05 -7.04 -1.40
C VAL A 2 3.77 -6.28 -0.11
N LEU A 3 3.54 -6.96 1.03
CA LEU A 3 3.21 -6.29 2.30
C LEU A 3 4.31 -5.31 2.73
N SER A 4 5.57 -5.76 2.68
CA SER A 4 6.74 -4.95 3.05
C SER A 4 6.90 -3.75 2.13
N ALA A 5 6.80 -3.96 0.81
CA ALA A 5 6.89 -2.91 -0.20
C ALA A 5 5.77 -1.87 -0.06
N ALA A 6 4.54 -2.31 0.18
CA ALA A 6 3.40 -1.43 0.43
C ALA A 6 3.61 -0.60 1.70
N ASN A 7 4.09 -1.23 2.78
CA ASN A 7 4.36 -0.53 4.04
C ASN A 7 5.49 0.50 3.90
N GLU A 8 6.59 0.15 3.24
CA GLU A 8 7.68 1.10 2.97
C GLU A 8 7.19 2.31 2.18
N LYS A 9 6.39 2.08 1.13
CA LYS A 9 5.83 3.16 0.32
C LYS A 9 4.82 4.01 1.09
N ALA A 10 3.99 3.39 1.92
CA ALA A 10 3.04 4.10 2.78
C ALA A 10 3.74 4.97 3.83
N VAL A 11 4.82 4.47 4.44
CA VAL A 11 5.65 5.24 5.38
C VAL A 11 6.35 6.40 4.68
N GLU A 12 6.88 6.18 3.47
CA GLU A 12 7.43 7.26 2.63
C GLU A 12 6.39 8.36 2.38
N MET A 13 5.16 7.98 1.98
CA MET A 13 4.07 8.93 1.78
C MET A 13 3.65 9.66 3.06
N PHE A 14 3.71 9.01 4.22
CA PHE A 14 3.43 9.64 5.50
C PHE A 14 4.51 10.67 5.87
N ILE A 15 5.79 10.34 5.69
CA ILE A 15 6.91 11.26 5.94
C ILE A 15 6.84 12.47 5.00
N ASP A 16 6.42 12.27 3.77
CA ASP A 16 6.17 13.31 2.77
C ASP A 16 4.84 14.09 3.00
N GLU A 17 4.14 13.85 4.10
CA GLU A 17 2.85 14.47 4.46
C GLU A 17 1.73 14.26 3.41
N LYS A 18 1.84 13.24 2.55
CA LYS A 18 0.84 12.89 1.53
C LYS A 18 -0.35 12.11 2.10
N ILE A 19 -0.16 11.41 3.21
CA ILE A 19 -1.21 10.62 3.90
C ILE A 19 -1.12 10.81 5.42
N SER A 20 -2.21 10.54 6.15
CA SER A 20 -2.19 10.56 7.61
C SER A 20 -1.66 9.25 8.20
N TYR A 21 -1.28 9.24 9.49
CA TYR A 21 -0.74 8.05 10.17
C TYR A 21 -1.65 6.81 10.04
N LEU A 22 -2.96 6.98 10.18
CA LEU A 22 -3.91 5.87 10.09
C LEU A 22 -4.14 5.39 8.65
N ASP A 23 -3.81 6.21 7.66
CA ASP A 23 -3.92 5.82 6.25
C ASP A 23 -2.80 4.85 5.84
N ILE A 24 -1.70 4.76 6.60
CA ILE A 24 -0.66 3.74 6.38
C ILE A 24 -1.29 2.34 6.37
N PHE A 25 -2.12 2.04 7.38
CA PHE A 25 -2.79 0.74 7.47
C PHE A 25 -3.73 0.50 6.28
N LYS A 26 -4.47 1.53 5.85
CA LYS A 26 -5.40 1.43 4.73
C LYS A 26 -4.67 1.18 3.40
N VAL A 27 -3.58 1.90 3.13
CA VAL A 27 -2.77 1.72 1.91
C VAL A 27 -2.22 0.30 1.85
N VAL A 28 -1.69 -0.20 2.97
CA VAL A 28 -1.16 -1.56 3.06
C VAL A 28 -2.26 -2.60 2.84
N GLU A 29 -3.40 -2.46 3.52
CA GLU A 29 -4.55 -3.36 3.39
C GLU A 29 -5.08 -3.41 1.95
N LEU A 30 -5.32 -2.25 1.32
CA LEU A 30 -5.82 -2.16 -0.05
C LEU A 30 -4.83 -2.77 -1.06
N THR A 31 -3.52 -2.57 -0.85
CA THR A 31 -2.49 -3.15 -1.71
C THR A 31 -2.47 -4.67 -1.61
N CYS A 32 -2.49 -5.20 -0.38
CA CYS A 32 -2.55 -6.65 -0.16
C CYS A 32 -3.86 -7.25 -0.68
N GLN A 33 -4.99 -6.58 -0.49
CA GLN A 33 -6.28 -7.03 -1.00
C GLN A 33 -6.28 -7.10 -2.52
N LYS A 34 -5.72 -6.09 -3.20
CA LYS A 34 -5.63 -6.11 -4.66
C LYS A 34 -4.73 -7.24 -5.17
N HIS A 35 -3.66 -7.57 -4.45
CA HIS A 35 -2.78 -8.69 -4.80
C HIS A 35 -3.42 -10.07 -4.66
N GLN A 36 -4.49 -10.21 -3.85
CA GLN A 36 -5.17 -11.50 -3.68
C GLN A 36 -5.71 -12.06 -5.01
N ASP A 37 -6.05 -11.19 -5.96
CA ASP A 37 -6.54 -11.58 -7.30
C ASP A 37 -5.50 -12.40 -8.09
N GLU A 38 -4.21 -12.22 -7.80
CA GLU A 38 -3.09 -12.82 -8.54
C GLU A 38 -2.14 -13.60 -7.60
N LEU A 39 -2.65 -14.08 -6.48
CA LEU A 39 -1.83 -14.72 -5.46
C LEU A 39 -1.22 -16.04 -5.95
N LEU A 40 0.12 -16.11 -5.95
CA LEU A 40 0.87 -17.32 -6.28
C LEU A 40 1.34 -18.03 -5.01
N THR A 41 1.04 -19.33 -4.88
CA THR A 41 1.43 -20.14 -3.70
C THR A 41 2.91 -20.47 -3.66
N SER A 42 3.61 -20.41 -4.78
CA SER A 42 5.03 -20.72 -4.89
C SER A 42 5.67 -19.86 -5.98
N PRO A 43 5.85 -18.55 -5.72
CA PRO A 43 6.36 -17.62 -6.71
C PRO A 43 7.85 -17.87 -7.00
N SER A 44 8.26 -17.61 -8.23
CA SER A 44 9.68 -17.52 -8.62
C SER A 44 10.32 -16.24 -8.06
N LEU A 45 11.65 -16.14 -8.16
CA LEU A 45 12.36 -14.92 -7.77
C LEU A 45 11.92 -13.71 -8.62
N GLU A 46 11.74 -13.91 -9.92
CA GLU A 46 11.27 -12.89 -10.84
C GLU A 46 9.87 -12.40 -10.48
N GLU A 47 8.96 -13.31 -10.11
CA GLU A 47 7.60 -12.97 -9.65
C GLU A 47 7.64 -12.21 -8.32
N ILE A 48 8.51 -12.60 -7.37
CA ILE A 48 8.70 -11.87 -6.12
C ILE A 48 9.16 -10.43 -6.38
N ILE A 49 10.15 -10.24 -7.27
CA ILE A 49 10.67 -8.91 -7.64
C ILE A 49 9.59 -8.09 -8.35
N HIS A 50 8.86 -8.72 -9.29
CA HIS A 50 7.76 -8.09 -10.01
C HIS A 50 6.70 -7.56 -9.04
N TYR A 51 6.22 -8.40 -8.12
CA TYR A 51 5.18 -8.00 -7.18
C TYR A 51 5.68 -7.04 -6.09
N ASP A 52 6.98 -7.01 -5.76
CA ASP A 52 7.55 -5.95 -4.94
C ASP A 52 7.43 -4.57 -5.62
N LEU A 53 7.84 -4.48 -6.89
CA LEU A 53 7.76 -3.24 -7.66
C LEU A 53 6.31 -2.80 -7.87
N TRP A 54 5.45 -3.72 -8.30
CA TRP A 54 4.02 -3.47 -8.47
C TRP A 54 3.38 -2.95 -7.17
N ALA A 55 3.72 -3.52 -6.01
CA ALA A 55 3.16 -3.07 -4.74
C ALA A 55 3.54 -1.63 -4.41
N ARG A 56 4.77 -1.19 -4.75
CA ARG A 56 5.20 0.21 -4.59
C ARG A 56 4.43 1.14 -5.51
N GLU A 57 4.24 0.75 -6.77
CA GLU A 57 3.49 1.55 -7.75
C GLU A 57 2.01 1.67 -7.37
N TYR A 58 1.38 0.54 -7.02
CA TYR A 58 -0.02 0.51 -6.62
C TYR A 58 -0.25 1.30 -5.33
N ALA A 59 0.56 1.09 -4.28
CA ALA A 59 0.47 1.84 -3.04
C ALA A 59 0.61 3.36 -3.28
N ALA A 60 1.56 3.77 -4.15
CA ALA A 60 1.73 5.18 -4.51
C ALA A 60 0.51 5.77 -5.24
N SER A 61 -0.27 4.97 -5.97
CA SER A 61 -1.46 5.44 -6.67
C SER A 61 -2.65 5.76 -5.74
N LEU A 62 -2.63 5.29 -4.49
CA LEU A 62 -3.73 5.47 -3.53
C LEU A 62 -3.78 6.88 -2.90
N GLN A 63 -2.79 7.75 -3.16
CA GLN A 63 -2.69 9.12 -2.65
C GLN A 63 -3.91 10.00 -2.95
N SER A 64 -4.65 9.71 -4.03
CA SER A 64 -5.67 10.61 -4.55
C SER A 64 -7.04 10.50 -3.87
N SER A 65 -7.23 9.56 -2.93
CA SER A 65 -8.57 9.26 -2.41
C SER A 65 -8.92 9.95 -1.09
N SER A 66 -7.97 10.54 -0.37
CA SER A 66 -8.16 11.01 1.02
C SER A 66 -8.77 12.42 1.12
N SER A 67 -9.97 12.62 0.55
CA SER A 67 -10.97 13.51 1.17
C SER A 67 -11.81 12.68 2.14
N PHE A 68 -11.19 12.13 3.18
CA PHE A 68 -11.92 11.37 4.20
C PHE A 68 -11.76 12.06 5.55
N SER A 69 -12.69 12.98 5.80
CA SER A 69 -12.88 13.63 7.09
C SER A 69 -12.99 12.57 8.19
N THR A 70 -12.07 12.60 9.14
CA THR A 70 -12.31 12.00 10.45
C THR A 70 -13.38 12.84 11.15
N PRO A 71 -14.49 12.26 11.64
CA PRO A 71 -15.33 12.96 12.59
C PRO A 71 -14.52 13.05 13.89
N VAL A 72 -14.05 14.24 14.21
CA VAL A 72 -13.54 14.56 15.55
C VAL A 72 -14.69 14.27 16.52
N LEU A 73 -14.48 13.31 17.42
CA LEU A 73 -15.32 13.16 18.60
C LEU A 73 -15.16 14.43 19.43
N ALA A 74 -16.18 15.29 19.37
CA ALA A 74 -16.39 16.43 20.26
C ALA A 74 -17.29 16.01 21.42
#